data_AF-M7NJD2-F1
#
_entry.id   AF-M7NJD2-F1
#
_cell.length_a   1.000
_cell.length_b   1.000
_cell.length_c   1.000
_cell.angle_alpha   90.00
_cell.angle_beta   90.00
_cell.angle_gamma   90.00
#
_symmetry.space_group_name_H-M   'P 1'
#
loop_
_entity.id
_entity.type
_entity.pdbx_description
1 polymer ?
#
loop_
_entity_poly.entity_id
_entity_poly.type
_entity_poly.pdbx_seq_one_letter_code
_entity_poly.pdbx_strand_id
1 'polypeptide(L)' 'MNKLNYSHPVVASFLLLGVIFVIIGFSRGFFFFLLGALLIFGGIRANRKLSK' A
#
# COMPACT_ATOMS: atom_id res chain seq x y z
N MET A 1 1.53 -14.88 13.81
CA MET A 1 0.80 -13.76 13.16
C MET A 1 1.73 -12.55 13.16
N ASN A 2 2.39 -12.23 12.03
CA ASN A 2 3.21 -11.02 11.96
C ASN A 2 2.29 -9.80 12.09
N LYS A 3 2.43 -9.04 13.16
CA LYS A 3 1.71 -7.79 13.32
C LYS A 3 2.19 -6.82 12.24
N LEU A 4 1.26 -6.25 11.47
CA LEU A 4 1.55 -5.12 10.61
C LEU A 4 1.96 -3.96 11.53
N ASN A 5 3.18 -3.46 11.39
CA ASN A 5 3.71 -2.37 12.18
C ASN A 5 3.26 -1.05 11.55
N TYR A 6 1.99 -0.71 11.80
CA TYR A 6 1.37 0.53 11.32
C TYR A 6 2.00 1.78 11.96
N SER A 7 2.80 1.64 13.03
CA SER A 7 3.52 2.74 13.67
C SER A 7 4.60 3.35 12.78
N HIS A 8 5.03 2.63 11.73
CA HIS A 8 6.02 3.17 10.81
C HIS A 8 5.35 4.07 9.76
N PRO A 9 5.66 5.38 9.71
CA PRO A 9 4.96 6.35 8.88
C PRO A 9 5.04 6.01 7.38
N VAL A 10 6.12 5.32 6.96
CA VAL A 10 6.31 4.86 5.59
C VAL A 10 5.25 3.81 5.20
N VAL A 11 5.00 2.82 6.06
CA VAL A 11 4.05 1.73 5.79
C VAL A 11 2.62 2.28 5.73
N ALA A 12 2.28 3.19 6.65
CA ALA A 12 1.01 3.88 6.67
C ALA A 12 0.78 4.69 5.38
N SER A 13 1.76 5.50 4.95
CA SER A 13 1.66 6.30 3.72
C SER A 13 1.47 5.45 2.46
N PHE A 14 2.18 4.32 2.33
CA PHE A 14 2.01 3.41 1.19
C PHE A 14 0.61 2.77 1.16
N LEU A 15 0.09 2.35 2.32
CA LEU A 15 -1.26 1.79 2.41
C LEU A 15 -2.33 2.84 2.09
N LEU A 16 -2.17 4.05 2.63
CA LEU A 16 -3.13 5.14 2.46
C LEU A 16 -3.19 5.61 1.00
N LEU A 17 -2.03 5.86 0.38
CA LEU A 17 -1.94 6.19 -1.05
C LEU A 17 -2.41 5.03 -1.92
N GLY A 18 -2.03 3.80 -1.58
CA GLY A 18 -2.46 2.60 -2.31
C GLY A 18 -3.97 2.45 -2.36
N VAL A 19 -4.66 2.63 -1.23
CA VAL A 19 -6.13 2.59 -1.17
C VAL A 19 -6.76 3.72 -2.00
N ILE A 20 -6.23 4.95 -1.91
CA ILE A 20 -6.71 6.07 -2.72
C ILE A 20 -6.60 5.75 -4.22
N PHE A 21 -5.46 5.24 -4.67
CA PHE A 21 -5.25 4.89 -6.07
C PHE A 21 -6.11 3.70 -6.52
N VAL A 22 -6.39 2.72 -5.64
CA VAL A 22 -7.32 1.63 -5.93
C VAL A 22 -8.75 2.16 -6.13
N ILE A 23 -9.21 3.06 -5.25
CA ILE A 23 -10.54 3.68 -5.35
C ILE A 23 -10.65 4.50 -6.64
N ILE A 24 -9.65 5.36 -6.92
CA ILE A 24 -9.60 6.15 -8.15
C ILE A 24 -9.51 5.24 -9.38
N GLY A 25 -8.76 4.13 -9.29
CA GLY A 25 -8.61 3.16 -10.37
C GLY A 25 -9.89 2.44 -10.73
N PHE A 26 -10.81 2.28 -9.79
CA PHE A 26 -12.14 1.77 -10.06
C PHE A 26 -12.94 2.70 -10.99
N SER A 27 -12.70 4.02 -10.91
CA SER A 27 -13.39 5.02 -11.74
C SER A 27 -12.62 5.44 -13.00
N ARG A 28 -11.28 5.46 -12.96
CA ARG A 28 -10.41 5.97 -14.04
C ARG A 28 -9.75 4.88 -14.89
N GLY A 29 -9.87 3.62 -14.50
CA GLY A 29 -9.42 2.47 -15.29
C GLY A 29 -8.25 1.68 -14.70
N PHE A 30 -7.99 0.53 -15.34
CA PHE A 30 -7.08 -0.52 -14.87
C PHE A 30 -5.66 -0.02 -14.51
N PHE A 31 -5.14 0.98 -15.22
CA PHE A 31 -3.79 1.50 -15.00
C PHE A 31 -3.62 2.11 -13.60
N PHE A 32 -4.61 2.88 -13.14
CA PHE A 32 -4.61 3.48 -11.80
C PHE A 32 -4.85 2.43 -10.71
N PHE A 33 -5.67 1.42 -11.00
CA PHE A 33 -5.88 0.28 -10.10
C PHE A 33 -4.60 -0.53 -9.89
N LEU A 34 -3.84 -0.77 -10.97
CA LEU A 34 -2.56 -1.47 -10.93
C LEU A 34 -1.51 -0.66 -10.15
N LEU A 35 -1.50 0.66 -10.29
CA LEU A 35 -0.62 1.56 -9.54
C LEU A 35 -0.93 1.50 -8.03
N GLY A 36 -2.21 1.50 -7.66
CA GLY A 36 -2.64 1.34 -6.27
C GLY A 36 -2.24 -0.01 -5.68
N ALA A 37 -2.39 -1.09 -6.44
CA ALA A 37 -1.97 -2.43 -6.02
C ALA A 37 -0.44 -2.52 -5.79
N LEU A 38 0.37 -1.89 -6.66
CA LEU A 38 1.83 -1.82 -6.50
C LEU A 38 2.24 -1.07 -5.24
N LEU A 39 1.57 0.04 -4.92
CA LEU A 39 1.81 0.82 -3.70
C LEU A 39 1.50 0.00 -2.43
N ILE A 40 0.37 -0.72 -2.41
CA ILE A 40 0.01 -1.61 -1.30
C ILE A 40 1.06 -2.72 -1.14
N PHE A 41 1.48 -3.34 -2.24
CA PHE A 41 2.49 -4.40 -2.21
C PHE A 41 3.85 -3.87 -1.71
N GLY A 42 4.23 -2.66 -2.11
CA GLY A 42 5.40 -1.94 -1.62
C GLY A 42 5.34 -1.69 -0.11
N GLY A 43 4.19 -1.23 0.40
CA GLY A 43 3.96 -1.03 1.82
C GLY A 43 4.08 -2.32 2.65
N ILE A 44 3.53 -3.44 2.14
CA ILE A 44 3.65 -4.75 2.79
C ILE A 44 5.11 -5.22 2.81
N ARG A 45 5.85 -5.04 1.71
CA ARG A 45 7.27 -5.39 1.62
C ARG A 45 8.12 -4.54 2.57
N ALA A 46 7.84 -3.23 2.66
CA ALA A 46 8.49 -2.33 3.59
C ALA A 46 8.23 -2.75 5.05
N ASN A 47 6.99 -3.11 5.38
CA ASN A 47 6.63 -3.62 6.70
C ASN A 47 7.40 -4.91 7.06
N ARG A 48 7.53 -5.85 6.11
CA ARG A 48 8.33 -7.08 6.33
C ARG A 48 9.80 -6.79 6.57
N LYS A 49 10.36 -5.74 5.94
CA LYS A 49 11.77 -5.35 6.10
C LYS A 49 12.02 -4.65 7.44
N LEU A 50 11.05 -3.88 7.94
CA LEU A 50 11.10 -3.16 9.21
C LEU A 50 10.74 -4.03 10.42
N SER A 51 10.09 -5.17 10.20
CA SER A 51 9.73 -6.14 11.24
C SER A 51 10.84 -7.17 11.50
N LYS A 52 12.00 -7.05 10.86
CA LYS A 52 13.15 -7.96 10.97
C LYS A 52 14.32 -7.25 11.64
#